data_AF-A0A660SM68-F1
#
_entry.id   AF-A0A660SM68-F1
#
_cell.length_a   1.000
_cell.length_b   1.000
_cell.length_c   1.000
_cell.angle_alpha   90.00
_cell.angle_beta   90.00
_cell.angle_gamma   90.00
#
_symmetry.space_group_name_H-M   'P 1'
#
loop_
_entity.id
_entity.type
_entity.pdbx_description
1 polymer ?
#
loop_
_entity_poly.entity_id
_entity_poly.type
_entity_poly.pdbx_seq_one_letter_code
_entity_poly.pdbx_strand_id
1 'polypeptide(L)' 'MTKTVSLRIDGDLYNALKTHAQAENRSISNFIETATMKYIAEVEYVDDFEMESIIGDTDLVKRIRQGSRDAAKSRGRFV' A
#
# COMPACT_ATOMS: atom_id res chain seq x y z
N MET A 1 -12.81 -7.00 -18.20
CA MET A 1 -14.15 -6.35 -18.18
C MET A 1 -14.06 -5.12 -17.31
N THR A 2 -14.57 -3.98 -17.75
CA THR A 2 -14.70 -2.79 -16.91
C THR A 2 -15.88 -2.94 -15.93
N LYS A 3 -15.74 -2.41 -14.73
CA LYS A 3 -16.78 -2.38 -13.69
C LYS A 3 -16.90 -0.94 -13.17
N THR A 4 -18.09 -0.56 -12.74
CA THR A 4 -18.38 0.80 -12.23
C THR A 4 -18.60 0.74 -10.74
N VAL A 5 -17.90 1.60 -10.00
CA VAL A 5 -18.13 1.83 -8.58
C VAL A 5 -19.03 3.07 -8.45
N SER A 6 -20.10 2.97 -7.66
CA SER A 6 -21.00 4.10 -7.36
C SER A 6 -20.95 4.41 -5.87
N LEU A 7 -20.72 5.67 -5.52
CA LEU A 7 -20.62 6.13 -4.14
C LEU A 7 -21.63 7.27 -3.91
N ARG A 8 -22.40 7.19 -2.83
CA ARG A 8 -23.21 8.32 -2.35
C ARG A 8 -22.38 9.08 -1.33
N ILE A 9 -22.21 10.37 -1.58
CA ILE A 9 -21.46 11.29 -0.71
C ILE A 9 -22.30 12.53 -0.45
N ASP A 10 -22.03 13.21 0.66
CA ASP A 10 -22.60 14.52 0.94
C ASP A 10 -21.94 15.63 0.10
N GLY A 11 -22.51 16.84 0.18
CA GLY A 11 -22.03 17.99 -0.58
C GLY A 11 -20.65 18.46 -0.16
N ASP A 12 -20.30 18.35 1.13
CA ASP A 12 -19.03 18.82 1.66
C ASP A 12 -17.88 17.95 1.15
N LEU A 13 -18.05 16.63 1.22
CA LEU A 13 -17.11 15.66 0.67
C LEU A 13 -17.01 15.81 -0.86
N TYR A 14 -18.12 15.99 -1.56
CA TYR A 14 -18.10 16.25 -3.00
C TYR A 14 -17.26 17.49 -3.35
N ASN A 15 -17.46 18.59 -2.62
CA ASN A 15 -16.73 19.84 -2.85
C ASN A 15 -15.24 19.72 -2.53
N ALA A 16 -14.89 18.99 -1.46
CA ALA A 16 -13.49 18.69 -1.15
C ALA A 16 -12.83 17.90 -2.29
N LEU A 17 -13.43 16.78 -2.70
CA LEU A 17 -12.91 15.95 -3.80
C LEU A 17 -12.79 16.73 -5.11
N LYS A 18 -13.78 17.56 -5.42
CA LYS A 18 -13.77 18.42 -6.61
C LYS A 18 -12.62 19.41 -6.58
N THR A 19 -12.42 20.09 -5.46
CA THR A 19 -11.36 21.11 -5.30
C THR A 19 -9.98 20.49 -5.49
N HIS A 20 -9.70 19.36 -4.83
CA HIS A 20 -8.41 18.67 -4.96
C HIS A 20 -8.18 18.09 -6.35
N ALA A 21 -9.21 17.46 -6.96
CA ALA A 21 -9.11 16.96 -8.33
C ALA A 21 -8.82 18.09 -9.34
N GLN A 22 -9.43 19.27 -9.16
CA GLN A 22 -9.17 20.45 -9.99
C GLN A 22 -7.75 20.99 -9.80
N ALA A 23 -7.25 21.04 -8.56
CA ALA A 23 -5.88 21.48 -8.27
C ALA A 23 -4.82 20.59 -8.95
N GLU A 24 -5.12 19.30 -9.10
CA GLU A 24 -4.26 18.33 -9.78
C GLU A 24 -4.59 18.13 -11.27
N ASN A 25 -5.43 19.00 -11.85
CA ASN A 25 -5.87 18.96 -13.24
C ASN A 25 -6.38 17.58 -13.70
N ARG A 26 -7.19 16.92 -12.86
CA ARG A 26 -7.78 15.59 -13.13
C ARG A 26 -9.26 15.52 -12.81
N SER A 27 -9.93 14.48 -13.30
CA SER A 27 -11.33 14.21 -12.96
C SER A 27 -11.45 13.69 -11.52
N ILE A 28 -12.63 13.86 -10.91
CA ILE A 28 -12.91 13.32 -9.57
C ILE A 28 -12.71 11.80 -9.53
N SER A 29 -13.17 11.09 -10.56
CA SER A 29 -13.01 9.62 -10.64
C SER A 29 -11.53 9.21 -10.66
N ASN A 30 -10.71 9.89 -11.47
CA ASN A 30 -9.28 9.58 -11.54
C ASN A 30 -8.54 9.98 -10.26
N PHE A 31 -8.93 11.07 -9.61
CA PHE A 31 -8.40 11.46 -8.31
C PHE A 31 -8.67 10.39 -7.25
N ILE A 32 -9.92 9.93 -7.13
CA ILE A 32 -10.31 8.88 -6.18
C ILE A 32 -9.56 7.58 -6.47
N GLU A 33 -9.52 7.15 -7.73
CA GLU A 33 -8.79 5.95 -8.15
C GLU A 33 -7.32 6.02 -7.75
N THR A 34 -6.64 7.11 -8.10
CA THR A 34 -5.22 7.30 -7.82
C THR A 34 -4.94 7.34 -6.33
N ALA A 35 -5.74 8.10 -5.57
CA ALA A 35 -5.59 8.20 -4.12
C ALA A 35 -5.83 6.85 -3.43
N THR A 36 -6.84 6.09 -3.88
CA THR A 36 -7.15 4.76 -3.34
C THR A 36 -6.02 3.77 -3.62
N MET A 37 -5.47 3.76 -4.83
CA MET A 37 -4.34 2.90 -5.19
C MET A 37 -3.09 3.25 -4.37
N LYS A 38 -2.83 4.54 -4.17
CA LYS A 38 -1.72 5.02 -3.33
C LYS A 38 -1.89 4.58 -1.88
N TYR A 39 -3.08 4.73 -1.32
CA TYR A 39 -3.38 4.28 0.04
C TYR A 39 -3.22 2.76 0.20
N ILE A 40 -3.73 1.97 -0.76
CA ILE A 40 -3.55 0.51 -0.72
C ILE A 40 -2.05 0.16 -0.78
N ALA A 41 -1.28 0.81 -1.64
CA ALA A 41 0.15 0.58 -1.74
C ALA A 41 0.89 0.92 -0.42
N GLU A 42 0.54 2.03 0.22
CA GLU A 42 1.11 2.45 1.51
C GLU A 42 0.73 1.52 2.66
N VAL A 43 -0.43 0.87 2.61
CA VAL A 43 -0.87 -0.07 3.64
C VAL A 43 -0.32 -1.48 3.42
N GLU A 44 -0.21 -1.93 2.17
CA GLU A 44 0.24 -3.28 1.83
C GLU A 44 1.76 -3.42 1.78
N TYR A 45 2.48 -2.36 1.44
CA TYR A 45 3.92 -2.39 1.26
C TYR A 45 4.61 -1.41 2.20
N VAL A 46 5.79 -1.81 2.66
CA VAL A 46 6.72 -0.89 3.33
C VAL A 46 7.23 0.13 2.32
N ASP A 47 7.48 1.35 2.79
CA ASP A 47 8.06 2.38 1.93
C ASP A 47 9.56 2.12 1.65
N ASP A 48 10.16 2.92 0.77
CA ASP A 48 11.56 2.76 0.37
C ASP A 48 12.55 2.96 1.54
N PHE A 49 12.25 3.86 2.48
CA PHE A 49 13.11 4.12 3.64
C PHE A 49 13.02 3.00 4.67
N GLU A 50 11.81 2.48 4.88
CA GLU A 50 11.57 1.29 5.70
C GLU A 50 12.28 0.07 5.09
N MET A 51 12.18 -0.13 3.77
CA MET A 51 12.86 -1.22 3.08
C MET A 51 14.39 -1.07 3.16
N GLU A 52 14.92 0.14 2.98
CA GLU A 52 16.35 0.43 3.15
C GLU A 52 16.81 0.11 4.57
N SER A 53 16.01 0.46 5.58
CA SER A 53 16.29 0.15 6.98
C SER A 53 16.29 -1.36 7.24
N ILE A 54 15.33 -2.10 6.66
CA ILE A 54 15.26 -3.57 6.77
C ILE A 54 16.49 -4.21 6.12
N ILE A 55 16.89 -3.77 4.94
CA ILE A 55 18.04 -4.30 4.21
C ILE A 55 19.36 -3.94 4.90
N GLY A 56 19.44 -2.74 5.49
CA GLY A 56 20.60 -2.25 6.26
C GLY A 56 20.85 -3.02 7.56
N ASP A 57 19.80 -3.60 8.17
CA ASP A 57 19.96 -4.47 9.34
C ASP A 57 20.46 -5.87 8.93
N THR A 58 21.78 -6.00 8.86
CA THR A 58 22.45 -7.25 8.46
C THR A 58 22.11 -8.44 9.36
N ASP A 59 21.84 -8.21 10.66
CA ASP A 59 21.49 -9.27 11.61
C ASP A 59 20.06 -9.75 11.40
N LEU A 60 19.11 -8.83 11.19
CA LEU A 60 17.74 -9.14 10.81
C LEU A 60 17.69 -9.94 9.51
N VAL A 61 18.35 -9.45 8.44
CA VAL A 61 18.38 -10.12 7.14
C VAL A 61 18.97 -11.52 7.26
N LYS A 62 20.02 -11.70 8.07
CA LYS A 62 20.61 -13.01 8.34
C LYS A 62 19.60 -13.95 9.01
N ARG A 63 18.86 -13.49 10.03
CA ARG A 63 17.82 -14.28 10.70
C ARG A 63 16.66 -14.64 9.77
N ILE A 64 16.18 -13.70 8.96
CA ILE A 64 15.10 -13.94 7.97
C ILE A 64 15.52 -15.03 6.98
N ARG A 65 16.73 -14.91 6.40
CA ARG A 65 17.27 -15.91 5.45
C ARG A 65 17.46 -17.27 6.11
N GLN A 66 17.92 -17.31 7.36
CA GLN A 66 18.05 -18.55 8.10
C GLN A 66 16.69 -19.20 8.35
N GLY A 67 15.70 -18.44 8.82
CA GLY A 67 14.33 -18.91 9.03
C GLY A 67 13.70 -19.45 7.74
N SER A 68 13.90 -18.79 6.61
CA SER A 68 13.45 -19.28 5.30
C SER A 68 14.07 -20.63 4.92
N ARG A 69 15.40 -20.80 5.13
CA ARG A 69 16.09 -22.08 4.89
C ARG A 69 15.62 -23.18 5.82
N ASP A 70 15.35 -22.85 7.08
CA ASP A 70 14.88 -23.81 8.06
C ASP A 70 13.45 -24.25 7.75
N ALA A 71 12.56 -23.32 7.39
CA ALA A 71 11.21 -23.62 6.91
C ALA A 71 11.23 -24.51 5.66
N ALA A 72 12.09 -24.22 4.69
CA ALA A 72 12.26 -25.06 3.49
C ALA A 72 12.75 -26.48 3.80
N LYS A 73 13.46 -26.67 4.93
CA LYS A 73 13.90 -27.98 5.43
C LYS A 73 12.92 -28.61 6.41
N SER A 74 11.74 -28.03 6.59
CA SER A 74 10.75 -28.41 7.61
C SER A 74 11.35 -28.45 9.03
N ARG A 75 12.34 -27.59 9.29
CA ARG A 75 12.99 -27.42 10.59
C ARG A 75 12.30 -26.27 11.31
N GLY A 76 11.53 -26.60 12.33
CA GLY A 76 10.77 -25.64 13.13
C GLY A 76 9.52 -26.31 13.69
N ARG A 77 8.95 -25.72 14.73
CA ARG A 77 7.67 -26.13 15.30
C ARG A 77 6.82 -24.88 15.42
N PHE A 78 5.57 -24.95 14.97
CA PHE A 78 4.58 -23.91 15.24
C PHE A 78 4.32 -23.93 16.75
N VAL A 79 4.57 -22.82 17.43
CA VAL A 79 4.31 -22.64 18.87
C VAL A 79 3.01 -21.88 19.04
#